data_AF-A0AAD5WJL7-F1
#
_entry.id   AF-A0AAD5WJL7-F1
#
_cell.length_a   1.000
_cell.length_b   1.000
_cell.length_c   1.000
_cell.angle_alpha   90.00
_cell.angle_beta   90.00
_cell.angle_gamma   90.00
#
_symmetry.space_group_name_H-M   'P 1'
#
loop_
_entity.id
_entity.type
_entity.pdbx_description
1 polymer ?
#
loop_
_entity_poly.entity_id
_entity_poly.type
_entity_poly.pdbx_seq_one_letter_code
_entity_poly.pdbx_strand_id
1 'polypeptide(L)'
;MGEGAAMDASRDITHLKAIIEEAGIVDYDPRVVHLLLDLLYATTSGLLMKAKAMSQHCGKIVIDETDVQMAVDFCGILYDTRPRRAEVLKMASDRNGQPLPQVRHNFGLKLPNDRFCLLQPNVEWRGSDRSTADLLSNNRSVGVGQLSGTGPYVDDSLQQLRPEHVTNLLKRSTEEDFDV
;
A
#
# COMPACT_ATOMS: atom_id res chain seq x y z
N MET A 1 -35.08 1.51 -25.05
CA MET A 1 -35.19 0.75 -23.78
C MET A 1 -33.88 0.93 -23.02
N GLY A 2 -33.83 1.90 -22.09
CA GLY A 2 -32.59 2.26 -21.38
C GLY A 2 -32.72 3.27 -20.24
N GLU A 3 -33.93 3.73 -19.89
CA GLU A 3 -34.13 4.73 -18.83
C GLU A 3 -34.18 4.17 -17.40
N GLY A 4 -34.29 2.85 -17.22
CA GLY A 4 -34.44 2.23 -15.89
C GLY A 4 -33.18 2.30 -15.02
N ALA A 5 -31.98 2.28 -15.59
CA ALA A 5 -30.73 2.22 -14.82
C ALA A 5 -30.32 3.57 -14.21
N ALA A 6 -30.70 4.70 -14.84
CA ALA A 6 -30.29 6.03 -14.39
C ALA A 6 -31.06 6.47 -13.12
N MET A 7 -32.31 6.05 -12.96
CA MET A 7 -33.12 6.37 -11.78
C MET A 7 -32.65 5.64 -10.53
N ASP A 8 -32.32 4.35 -10.63
CA ASP A 8 -31.86 3.56 -9.49
C ASP A 8 -30.45 3.99 -9.04
N ALA A 9 -29.54 4.30 -9.97
CA ALA A 9 -28.23 4.83 -9.63
C ALA A 9 -28.32 6.15 -8.83
N SER A 10 -29.28 7.02 -9.14
CA SER A 10 -29.52 8.27 -8.41
C SER A 10 -29.99 8.03 -6.96
N ARG A 11 -30.81 7.00 -6.75
CA ARG A 11 -31.31 6.62 -5.43
C ARG A 11 -30.19 6.02 -4.56
N ASP A 12 -29.41 5.09 -5.11
CA ASP A 12 -28.32 4.43 -4.36
C ASP A 12 -27.23 5.43 -3.96
N ILE A 13 -26.91 6.39 -4.84
CA ILE A 13 -26.00 7.50 -4.53
C ILE A 13 -26.51 8.31 -3.34
N THR A 14 -27.83 8.56 -3.26
CA THR A 14 -28.44 9.30 -2.15
C THR A 14 -28.32 8.52 -0.84
N HIS A 15 -28.54 7.20 -0.87
CA HIS A 15 -28.36 6.34 0.30
C HIS A 15 -26.91 6.26 0.77
N LEU A 16 -25.95 6.11 -0.16
CA LEU A 16 -24.53 6.10 0.20
C LEU A 16 -24.09 7.42 0.83
N LYS A 17 -24.57 8.56 0.34
CA LYS A 17 -24.28 9.86 0.96
C LYS A 17 -24.83 9.96 2.38
N ALA A 18 -26.05 9.48 2.62
CA ALA A 18 -26.63 9.44 3.97
C ALA A 18 -25.82 8.57 4.93
N ILE A 19 -25.29 7.42 4.47
CA ILE A 19 -24.42 6.55 5.28
C ILE A 19 -23.11 7.26 5.64
N ILE A 20 -22.49 7.97 4.69
CA ILE A 20 -21.24 8.71 4.93
C ILE A 20 -21.47 9.86 5.92
N GLU A 21 -22.61 10.53 5.84
CA GLU A 21 -23.02 11.59 6.76
C GLU A 21 -23.29 11.03 8.17
N GLU A 22 -23.95 9.88 8.29
CA GLU A 22 -24.16 9.18 9.56
C GLU A 22 -22.84 8.72 10.19
N ALA A 23 -21.85 8.34 9.36
CA ALA A 23 -20.50 8.03 9.80
C ALA A 23 -19.71 9.25 10.30
N GLY A 24 -20.26 10.47 10.18
CA GLY A 24 -19.61 11.71 10.62
C GLY A 24 -18.50 12.22 9.69
N ILE A 25 -18.44 11.74 8.45
CA ILE A 25 -17.42 12.11 7.48
C ILE A 25 -17.94 13.29 6.65
N VAL A 26 -17.42 14.49 6.92
CA VAL A 26 -17.91 15.75 6.33
C VAL A 26 -17.13 16.14 5.06
N ASP A 27 -15.87 15.75 4.96
CA ASP A 27 -14.99 16.09 3.83
C ASP A 27 -14.50 14.82 3.11
N TYR A 28 -14.91 14.65 1.86
CA TYR A 28 -14.51 13.54 1.01
C TYR A 28 -14.59 13.92 -0.47
N ASP A 29 -13.75 13.29 -1.29
CA ASP A 29 -13.80 13.46 -2.74
C ASP A 29 -15.10 12.86 -3.31
N PRO A 30 -15.86 13.58 -4.16
CA PRO A 30 -17.10 13.07 -4.76
C PRO A 30 -16.96 11.69 -5.45
N ARG A 31 -15.76 11.36 -5.95
CA ARG A 31 -15.45 10.07 -6.58
C ARG A 31 -15.56 8.89 -5.62
N VAL A 32 -15.41 9.12 -4.30
CA VAL A 32 -15.54 8.07 -3.27
C VAL A 32 -16.93 7.45 -3.30
N VAL A 33 -17.98 8.24 -3.57
CA VAL A 33 -19.35 7.72 -3.64
C VAL A 33 -19.50 6.73 -4.79
N HIS A 34 -18.92 7.04 -5.95
CA HIS A 34 -18.93 6.14 -7.09
C HIS A 34 -18.11 4.88 -6.84
N LEU A 35 -16.93 5.02 -6.22
CA LEU A 35 -16.08 3.88 -5.86
C LEU A 35 -16.75 2.95 -4.84
N LEU A 36 -17.45 3.50 -3.85
CA LEU A 36 -18.22 2.72 -2.88
C LEU A 36 -19.40 1.99 -3.54
N LEU A 37 -20.05 2.64 -4.52
CA LEU A 37 -21.10 2.02 -5.30
C LEU A 37 -20.55 0.82 -6.10
N ASP A 38 -19.44 1.01 -6.80
CA ASP A 38 -18.78 -0.07 -7.56
C ASP A 38 -18.36 -1.22 -6.65
N LEU A 39 -17.80 -0.91 -5.48
CA LEU A 39 -17.44 -1.89 -4.46
C LEU A 39 -18.66 -2.69 -3.98
N LEU A 40 -19.78 -2.02 -3.71
CA LEU A 40 -21.02 -2.65 -3.27
C LEU A 40 -21.55 -3.63 -4.32
N TYR A 41 -21.60 -3.19 -5.58
CA TYR A 41 -22.07 -4.02 -6.69
C TYR A 41 -21.14 -5.20 -6.97
N ALA A 42 -19.82 -4.98 -6.99
CA ALA A 42 -18.84 -6.03 -7.20
C ALA A 42 -18.87 -7.07 -6.07
N THR A 43 -18.96 -6.61 -4.82
CA THR A 43 -18.99 -7.50 -3.64
C THR A 43 -20.28 -8.30 -3.60
N THR A 44 -21.44 -7.67 -3.84
CA THR A 44 -22.74 -8.36 -3.81
C THR A 44 -22.86 -9.36 -4.96
N SER A 45 -22.44 -8.98 -6.17
CA SER A 45 -22.43 -9.89 -7.32
C SER A 45 -21.51 -11.09 -7.09
N GLY A 46 -20.30 -10.85 -6.59
CA GLY A 46 -19.35 -11.92 -6.24
C GLY A 46 -19.88 -12.84 -5.14
N LEU A 47 -20.55 -12.28 -4.13
CA LEU A 47 -21.17 -13.04 -3.05
C LEU A 47 -22.31 -13.93 -3.55
N LEU A 48 -23.21 -13.38 -4.37
CA LEU A 48 -24.33 -14.13 -4.95
C LEU A 48 -23.85 -15.23 -5.90
N MET A 49 -22.77 -15.00 -6.64
CA MET A 49 -22.14 -16.02 -7.48
C MET A 49 -21.61 -17.19 -6.65
N LYS A 50 -20.96 -16.91 -5.51
CA LYS A 50 -20.51 -17.94 -4.56
C LYS A 50 -21.69 -18.68 -3.92
N ALA A 51 -22.71 -17.96 -3.46
CA ALA A 51 -23.92 -18.56 -2.88
C ALA A 51 -24.63 -19.48 -3.88
N LYS A 52 -24.73 -19.07 -5.15
CA LYS A 52 -25.26 -19.90 -6.24
C LYS A 52 -24.46 -21.20 -6.42
N ALA A 53 -23.13 -21.12 -6.40
CA ALA A 53 -22.28 -22.30 -6.50
C ALA A 53 -22.48 -23.27 -5.30
N MET A 54 -22.64 -22.73 -4.09
CA MET A 54 -22.95 -23.53 -2.89
C MET A 54 -24.34 -24.19 -2.97
N SER A 55 -25.34 -23.45 -3.43
CA SER A 55 -26.70 -23.96 -3.65
C SER A 55 -26.72 -25.10 -4.67
N GLN A 56 -25.99 -24.95 -5.79
CA GLN A 56 -25.81 -26.00 -6.80
C GLN A 56 -25.09 -27.23 -6.25
N HIS A 57 -24.07 -27.05 -5.42
CA HIS A 57 -23.38 -28.15 -4.75
C HIS A 57 -24.33 -28.96 -3.84
N CYS A 58 -25.29 -28.30 -3.21
CA CYS A 58 -26.34 -28.93 -2.41
C CYS A 58 -27.52 -29.49 -3.25
N GLY A 59 -27.46 -29.41 -4.59
CA GLY A 59 -28.52 -29.87 -5.49
C GLY A 59 -29.78 -29.01 -5.49
N LYS A 60 -29.71 -27.79 -4.93
CA LYS A 60 -30.84 -26.86 -4.86
C LYS A 60 -30.89 -25.97 -6.11
N ILE A 61 -32.11 -25.58 -6.50
CA ILE A 61 -32.36 -24.65 -7.62
C ILE A 61 -32.55 -23.21 -7.10
N VAL A 62 -33.02 -23.07 -5.86
CA VAL A 62 -33.28 -21.80 -5.19
C VAL A 62 -32.18 -21.56 -4.16
N ILE A 63 -31.68 -20.33 -4.12
CA ILE A 63 -30.66 -19.90 -3.15
C ILE A 63 -31.36 -19.65 -1.81
N ASP A 64 -30.91 -20.34 -0.76
CA ASP A 64 -31.41 -20.15 0.60
C ASP A 64 -30.53 -19.18 1.41
N GLU A 65 -31.06 -18.68 2.53
CA GLU A 65 -30.31 -17.87 3.50
C GLU A 65 -29.02 -18.57 3.97
N THR A 66 -29.07 -19.88 4.18
CA THR A 66 -27.91 -20.68 4.59
C THR A 66 -26.78 -20.64 3.56
N ASP A 67 -27.13 -20.59 2.27
CA ASP A 67 -26.16 -20.59 1.18
C ASP A 67 -25.45 -19.22 1.10
N VAL A 68 -26.18 -18.14 1.40
CA VAL A 68 -25.63 -16.78 1.51
C VAL A 68 -24.74 -16.66 2.75
N GLN A 69 -25.19 -17.13 3.91
CA GLN A 69 -24.41 -17.09 5.15
C GLN A 69 -23.08 -17.82 4.99
N MET A 70 -23.12 -19.03 4.40
CA MET A 70 -21.93 -19.79 4.09
C MET A 70 -21.01 -19.05 3.10
N ALA A 71 -21.58 -18.45 2.06
CA ALA A 71 -20.81 -17.66 1.11
C ALA A 71 -20.12 -16.45 1.76
N VAL A 72 -20.76 -15.79 2.74
CA VAL A 72 -20.17 -14.68 3.51
C VAL A 72 -18.98 -15.18 4.33
N ASP A 73 -19.15 -16.29 5.04
CA ASP A 73 -18.09 -16.89 5.87
C ASP A 73 -16.87 -17.30 5.04
N PHE A 74 -17.07 -17.85 3.84
CA PHE A 74 -15.99 -18.16 2.92
C PHE A 74 -15.40 -16.95 2.20
N CYS A 75 -16.11 -15.82 2.14
CA CYS A 75 -15.63 -14.66 1.41
C CYS A 75 -14.50 -13.95 2.16
N GLY A 76 -14.56 -13.88 3.49
CA GLY A 76 -13.53 -13.27 4.34
C GLY A 76 -13.35 -11.74 4.17
N ILE A 77 -13.93 -11.13 3.12
CA ILE A 77 -13.83 -9.69 2.83
C ILE A 77 -14.45 -8.83 3.95
N LEU A 78 -15.49 -9.35 4.62
CA LEU A 78 -16.24 -8.62 5.64
C LEU A 78 -15.80 -8.94 7.07
N TYR A 79 -14.84 -9.85 7.25
CA TYR A 79 -14.37 -10.20 8.59
C TYR A 79 -13.37 -9.16 9.11
N ASP A 80 -13.57 -8.72 10.35
CA ASP A 80 -12.56 -7.97 11.07
C ASP A 80 -11.35 -8.89 11.27
N THR A 81 -10.27 -8.61 10.55
CA THR A 81 -9.00 -9.34 10.64
C THR A 81 -8.20 -8.94 11.88
N ARG A 82 -8.75 -8.07 12.74
CA ARG A 82 -8.09 -7.67 13.97
C ARG A 82 -7.86 -8.90 14.86
N PRO A 83 -6.60 -9.25 15.14
CA PRO A 83 -6.28 -10.44 15.92
C PRO A 83 -6.89 -10.32 17.32
N ARG A 84 -7.42 -11.43 17.84
CA ARG A 84 -8.07 -11.44 19.15
C ARG A 84 -7.04 -11.05 20.22
N ARG A 85 -7.46 -10.27 21.22
CA ARG A 85 -6.58 -9.81 22.30
C ARG A 85 -5.81 -10.97 22.96
N ALA A 86 -6.44 -12.12 23.12
CA ALA A 86 -5.80 -13.31 23.69
C ALA A 86 -4.61 -13.82 22.84
N GLU A 87 -4.71 -13.76 21.51
CA GLU A 87 -3.64 -14.17 20.60
C GLU A 87 -2.46 -13.19 20.68
N VAL A 88 -2.75 -11.89 20.70
CA VAL A 88 -1.74 -10.84 20.87
C VAL A 88 -1.04 -10.97 22.22
N LEU A 89 -1.78 -11.23 23.30
CA LEU A 89 -1.21 -11.41 24.64
C LEU A 89 -0.31 -12.65 24.71
N LYS A 90 -0.71 -13.76 24.06
CA LYS A 90 0.12 -14.96 23.98
C LYS A 90 1.43 -14.67 23.24
N MET A 91 1.36 -14.05 22.06
CA MET A 91 2.55 -13.66 21.30
C MET A 91 3.45 -12.69 22.07
N ALA A 92 2.85 -11.74 22.80
CA ALA A 92 3.59 -10.80 23.64
C ALA A 92 4.29 -11.51 24.80
N SER A 93 3.63 -12.46 25.48
CA SER A 93 4.25 -13.25 26.55
C SER A 93 5.44 -14.06 26.04
N ASP A 94 5.29 -14.71 24.88
CA ASP A 94 6.37 -15.51 24.27
C ASP A 94 7.58 -14.64 23.90
N ARG A 95 7.36 -13.42 23.41
CA ARG A 95 8.44 -12.48 23.07
C ARG A 95 9.06 -11.80 24.28
N ASN A 96 8.25 -11.39 25.25
CA ASN A 96 8.71 -10.70 26.45
C ASN A 96 9.42 -11.64 27.43
N GLY A 97 9.27 -12.96 27.28
CA GLY A 97 10.04 -13.95 28.03
C GLY A 97 11.52 -14.01 27.64
N GLN A 98 11.93 -13.45 26.50
CA GLN A 98 13.34 -13.38 26.10
C GLN A 98 14.03 -12.21 26.82
N PRO A 99 15.09 -12.46 27.61
CA PRO A 99 15.80 -11.39 28.31
C PRO A 99 16.43 -10.43 27.29
N LEU A 100 16.51 -9.16 27.67
CA LEU A 100 17.11 -8.14 26.84
C LEU A 100 18.60 -8.45 26.58
N PRO A 101 19.10 -8.25 25.35
CA PRO A 101 20.53 -8.35 25.07
C PRO A 101 21.33 -7.37 25.93
N GLN A 102 22.51 -7.78 26.37
CA GLN A 102 23.39 -6.91 27.16
C GLN A 102 23.72 -5.62 26.39
N VAL A 103 23.43 -4.48 27.02
CA VAL A 103 23.79 -3.15 26.52
C VAL A 103 25.28 -2.92 26.80
N ARG A 104 26.07 -2.61 25.76
CA ARG A 104 27.49 -2.26 25.93
C ARG A 104 27.61 -0.77 26.28
N HIS A 105 28.61 -0.42 27.08
CA HIS A 105 28.90 0.96 27.54
C HIS A 105 29.45 1.89 26.44
N ASN A 106 29.49 1.45 25.18
CA ASN A 106 29.93 2.27 24.08
C ASN A 106 28.78 3.20 23.66
N PHE A 107 28.99 4.51 23.78
CA PHE A 107 28.02 5.50 23.35
C PHE A 107 27.88 5.47 21.82
N GLY A 108 26.69 5.14 21.29
CA GLY A 108 26.42 5.17 19.86
C GLY A 108 25.32 4.22 19.39
N LEU A 109 24.95 4.32 18.11
CA LEU A 109 24.00 3.42 17.46
C LEU A 109 24.69 2.10 17.13
N LYS A 110 24.10 0.98 17.57
CA LYS A 110 24.55 -0.36 17.19
C LYS A 110 23.88 -0.78 15.89
N LEU A 111 24.62 -0.72 14.78
CA LEU A 111 24.18 -1.33 13.54
C LEU A 111 24.27 -2.87 13.64
N PRO A 112 23.38 -3.62 12.95
CA PRO A 112 23.61 -5.03 12.65
C PRO A 112 24.94 -5.21 11.90
N ASN A 113 25.46 -6.45 11.82
CA ASN A 113 26.64 -6.72 11.00
C ASN A 113 26.40 -6.25 9.56
N ASP A 114 27.44 -5.76 8.86
CA ASP A 114 27.35 -5.20 7.50
C ASP A 114 26.57 -6.07 6.51
N ARG A 115 26.62 -7.40 6.64
CA ARG A 115 25.85 -8.36 5.83
C ARG A 115 24.32 -8.28 5.99
N PHE A 116 23.86 -7.68 7.09
CA PHE A 116 22.46 -7.40 7.39
C PHE A 116 22.14 -5.90 7.19
N CYS A 117 23.12 -5.11 6.75
CA CYS A 117 22.94 -3.72 6.36
C CYS A 117 22.77 -3.65 4.83
N LEU A 118 21.87 -2.79 4.37
CA LEU A 118 21.63 -2.56 2.94
C LEU A 118 22.71 -1.62 2.37
N LEU A 119 23.95 -2.10 2.31
CA LEU A 119 25.12 -1.32 1.84
C LEU A 119 25.44 -1.53 0.36
N GLN A 120 24.87 -2.56 -0.26
CA GLN A 120 25.13 -2.89 -1.65
C GLN A 120 24.34 -1.95 -2.57
N PRO A 121 24.93 -1.47 -3.69
CA PRO A 121 24.20 -0.77 -4.73
C PRO A 121 23.06 -1.65 -5.23
N ASN A 122 21.82 -1.21 -5.04
CA ASN A 122 20.61 -1.91 -5.51
C ASN A 122 20.09 -1.36 -6.85
N VAL A 123 20.76 -0.33 -7.38
CA VAL A 123 20.47 0.30 -8.67
C VAL A 123 21.78 0.63 -9.36
N GLU A 124 21.88 0.24 -10.62
CA GLU A 124 22.93 0.73 -11.51
C GLU A 124 22.27 1.65 -12.53
N TRP A 125 22.74 2.89 -12.59
CA TRP A 125 22.33 3.78 -13.67
C TRP A 125 22.94 3.24 -14.96
N ARG A 126 22.11 2.61 -15.80
CA ARG A 126 22.49 2.33 -17.17
C ARG A 126 22.38 3.61 -17.95
N GLY A 127 23.48 4.37 -17.99
CA GLY A 127 23.66 5.44 -18.96
C GLY A 127 23.38 4.84 -20.34
N SER A 128 22.37 5.36 -21.02
CA SER A 128 22.17 5.04 -22.41
C SER A 128 23.35 5.64 -23.16
N ASP A 129 24.20 4.82 -23.79
CA ASP A 129 25.23 5.26 -24.76
C ASP A 129 24.60 5.90 -26.02
N ARG A 130 23.31 6.26 -25.96
CA ARG A 130 22.67 7.11 -26.95
C ARG A 130 23.27 8.49 -26.82
N SER A 131 24.15 8.79 -27.76
CA SER A 131 24.60 10.15 -28.03
C SER A 131 23.38 11.08 -28.06
N THR A 132 23.54 12.32 -27.59
CA THR A 132 22.49 13.35 -27.64
C THR A 132 21.88 13.48 -29.05
N ALA A 133 22.67 13.18 -30.09
CA ALA A 133 22.25 13.08 -31.48
C ALA A 133 21.17 11.99 -31.75
N ASP A 134 21.21 10.85 -31.06
CA ASP A 134 20.27 9.73 -31.22
C ASP A 134 18.92 9.95 -30.51
N LEU A 135 18.88 10.87 -29.54
CA LEU A 135 17.64 11.28 -28.87
C LEU A 135 16.90 12.36 -29.68
N LEU A 136 17.65 13.24 -30.36
CA LEU A 136 17.11 14.30 -31.20
C LEU A 136 16.65 13.80 -32.58
N SER A 137 17.26 12.74 -33.11
CA SER A 137 16.94 12.18 -34.43
C SER A 137 15.65 11.36 -34.46
N ASN A 138 15.18 10.88 -33.31
CA ASN A 138 14.01 9.99 -33.23
C ASN A 138 12.68 10.74 -33.07
N ASN A 139 12.55 11.91 -33.71
CA ASN A 139 11.33 12.71 -33.71
C ASN A 139 10.32 12.19 -34.75
N ARG A 140 9.93 10.91 -34.63
CA ARG A 140 8.73 10.41 -35.29
C ARG A 140 7.52 10.88 -34.50
N SER A 141 6.57 11.52 -35.19
CA SER A 141 5.34 12.09 -34.67
C SER A 141 4.62 11.13 -33.72
N VAL A 142 4.61 11.49 -32.43
CA VAL A 142 3.83 10.85 -31.38
C VAL A 142 2.35 11.17 -31.62
N GLY A 143 1.55 10.12 -31.83
CA GLY A 143 0.10 10.20 -31.78
C GLY A 143 -0.38 10.49 -30.35
N VAL A 144 -1.45 11.27 -30.24
CA VAL A 144 -2.10 11.78 -29.02
C VAL A 144 -2.12 10.76 -27.86
N GLY A 145 -1.52 11.13 -26.71
CA GLY A 145 -1.67 10.33 -25.48
C GLY A 145 -0.62 10.45 -24.37
N GLN A 146 0.42 11.29 -24.44
CA GLN A 146 1.41 11.41 -23.36
C GLN A 146 1.55 12.85 -22.84
N LEU A 147 1.33 12.99 -21.54
CA LEU A 147 1.39 14.24 -20.78
C LEU A 147 2.81 14.80 -20.79
N SER A 148 2.93 16.02 -21.31
CA SER A 148 4.10 16.87 -21.19
C SER A 148 4.22 17.44 -19.77
N GLY A 149 5.42 17.46 -19.19
CA GLY A 149 5.76 18.40 -18.12
C GLY A 149 6.83 17.97 -17.14
N THR A 150 8.11 18.22 -17.46
CA THR A 150 9.03 19.14 -16.74
C THR A 150 10.43 18.98 -17.35
N GLY A 151 11.03 20.09 -17.79
CA GLY A 151 12.33 20.09 -18.48
C GLY A 151 13.50 19.70 -17.57
N PRO A 152 14.68 19.38 -18.13
CA PRO A 152 15.82 18.99 -17.34
C PRO A 152 16.42 20.23 -16.63
N TYR A 153 16.12 20.39 -15.35
CA TYR A 153 17.02 21.08 -14.43
C TYR A 153 18.18 20.13 -14.16
N VAL A 154 19.35 20.44 -14.70
CA VAL A 154 20.61 19.75 -14.38
C VAL A 154 21.13 20.35 -13.07
N ASP A 155 20.89 19.66 -11.96
CA ASP A 155 21.57 19.93 -10.70
C ASP A 155 22.95 19.27 -10.75
N ASP A 156 23.99 20.08 -11.00
CA ASP A 156 25.40 19.68 -11.07
C ASP A 156 25.94 19.16 -9.72
N SER A 157 25.16 19.30 -8.64
CA SER A 157 25.53 18.96 -7.26
C SER A 157 25.58 17.45 -6.97
N LEU A 158 25.09 16.60 -7.88
CA LEU A 158 25.04 15.14 -7.66
C LEU A 158 26.31 14.38 -8.11
N GLN A 159 27.29 15.06 -8.71
CA GLN A 159 28.47 14.39 -9.28
C GLN A 159 29.60 14.08 -8.30
N GLN A 160 29.38 14.16 -6.97
CA GLN A 160 30.47 13.93 -6.02
C GLN A 160 30.13 13.16 -4.75
N LEU A 161 29.33 12.10 -4.86
CA LEU A 161 29.33 11.06 -3.85
C LEU A 161 30.37 9.99 -4.20
N ARG A 162 31.63 10.29 -3.88
CA ARG A 162 32.69 9.27 -3.88
C ARG A 162 32.45 8.30 -2.70
N PRO A 163 32.78 7.00 -2.84
CA PRO A 163 32.58 6.00 -1.79
C PRO A 163 33.23 6.38 -0.45
N GLU A 164 34.34 7.13 -0.50
CA GLU A 164 35.02 7.69 0.68
C GLU A 164 34.15 8.64 1.52
N HIS A 165 33.14 9.30 0.94
CA HIS A 165 32.24 10.23 1.64
C HIS A 165 31.08 9.55 2.39
N VAL A 166 30.87 8.23 2.21
CA VAL A 166 29.81 7.46 2.90
C VAL A 166 30.32 6.92 4.25
N THR A 167 31.61 7.05 4.55
CA THR A 167 32.18 6.56 5.80
C THR A 167 32.35 7.71 6.81
N ASN A 168 31.69 7.57 7.96
CA ASN A 168 31.88 8.37 9.18
C ASN A 168 31.01 9.63 9.41
N LEU A 169 29.71 9.56 9.12
CA LEU A 169 28.74 10.51 9.71
C LEU A 169 28.42 10.22 11.19
N LEU A 170 28.90 9.10 11.76
CA LEU A 170 28.66 8.69 13.15
C LEU A 170 29.89 8.80 14.07
N LYS A 171 30.98 9.41 13.63
CA LYS A 171 32.13 9.66 14.50
C LYS A 171 31.97 11.03 15.16
N ARG A 172 31.28 11.08 16.32
CA ARG A 172 31.43 12.23 17.22
C ARG A 172 32.90 12.26 17.65
N SER A 173 33.59 13.37 17.37
CA SER A 173 34.91 13.63 17.96
C SER A 173 34.77 13.58 19.48
N THR A 174 35.44 12.62 20.10
CA THR A 174 35.57 12.51 21.56
C THR A 174 36.78 13.32 21.98
N GLU A 175 36.63 14.64 22.03
CA GLU A 175 37.48 15.59 22.76
C GLU A 175 36.47 16.69 23.15
N GLU A 176 36.11 16.92 24.40
CA GLU A 176 36.97 17.43 25.47
C GLU A 176 36.56 16.91 26.86
N ASP A 177 37.57 16.76 27.72
CA ASP A 177 37.54 16.42 29.13
C ASP A 177 36.46 17.17 29.93
N PHE A 178 35.78 16.44 30.82
CA PHE A 178 35.35 17.01 32.10
C PHE A 178 36.14 16.30 33.20
N ASP A 179 37.26 16.90 33.54
CA ASP A 179 37.93 16.68 34.83
C ASP A 179 37.26 17.55 35.90
N VAL A 180 37.16 16.97 37.11
CA VAL A 180 36.61 17.46 38.40
C VAL A 180 35.13 17.23 38.67
#